data_AF-A0A8J5FU30-F1
#
_entry.id   AF-A0A8J5FU30-F1
#
_cell.length_a   1.000
_cell.length_b   1.000
_cell.length_c   1.000
_cell.angle_alpha   90.00
_cell.angle_beta   90.00
_cell.angle_gamma   90.00
#
_symmetry.space_group_name_H-M   'P 1'
#
loop_
_entity.id
_entity.type
_entity.pdbx_description
1 polymer ?
#
loop_
_entity_poly.entity_id
_entity_poly.type
_entity_poly.pdbx_seq_one_letter_code
_entity_poly.pdbx_strand_id
1 'polypeptide(L)'
;MATAWRRSTLCFRERWPLHHPQYYRCYYQLPADLVMLCWLIMMAFFLVEVAGVLEGRVSSEGCLPREKDALLLYKAAIEDPSDRLSSWQEAQGDDCCAWTGVVCYNRTGRVRVAELNLQNPIGGQLNWWEYSLRGELLHPSLLSLSHLQSLNLSFNDFEATQIPPLVGSLHKLSRLLIVDFGDNKFSGNIPSWIGQSWQRLRILRLSSNMFNGNIDSQLGYLRDLQIIDFANNKLSGTIPHSFGNFSTMISSSVELLPSFDVPMEILEVVETCSGSESITLVTKGDQLTFSSILYLVKSIDLSNNELTYEIPEELGYLVGLHTLNLSRNYFKGKIPDSISKMSSLETLDLSFNNLSGVIPQGLSQLNALSHLNLSYNNLSGNIPSGNQLQTLDDVSIYIAGVEGRVSSEGCLQRERDALLLYKAAIKDPSGRLSSWRAQVDCCAWTDVVCHNTTGIVRVAELNLQNPNANQDDNLWETASRGELLHPSLLSLTHL
;
A
#
# COMPACT_ATOMS: atom_id res chain seq x y z
N MET A 1 -62.11 24.40 -48.41
CA MET A 1 -61.34 25.46 -47.72
C MET A 1 -60.02 24.86 -47.26
N ALA A 2 -58.96 25.02 -48.05
CA ALA A 2 -57.60 24.65 -47.68
C ALA A 2 -56.79 25.95 -47.64
N THR A 3 -56.53 26.48 -46.45
CA THR A 3 -55.66 27.64 -46.27
C THR A 3 -54.21 27.18 -46.41
N ALA A 4 -53.55 27.69 -47.45
CA ALA A 4 -52.13 27.48 -47.72
C ALA A 4 -51.27 28.07 -46.59
N TRP A 5 -50.53 27.21 -45.88
CA TRP A 5 -49.47 27.65 -44.97
C TRP A 5 -48.23 28.02 -45.80
N ARG A 6 -47.99 29.32 -46.00
CA ARG A 6 -46.69 29.82 -46.50
C ARG A 6 -45.63 29.51 -45.45
N ARG A 7 -44.68 28.63 -45.77
CA ARG A 7 -43.46 28.40 -44.97
C ARG A 7 -42.48 29.55 -45.20
N SER A 8 -42.10 30.25 -44.14
CA SER A 8 -41.03 31.25 -44.18
C SER A 8 -39.69 30.54 -43.96
N THR A 9 -38.78 30.59 -44.94
CA THR A 9 -37.42 30.06 -44.80
C THR A 9 -36.48 31.23 -44.50
N LEU A 10 -35.80 31.20 -43.34
CA LEU A 10 -34.75 32.16 -42.99
C LEU A 10 -33.38 31.54 -43.34
N CYS A 11 -32.62 32.23 -44.19
CA CYS A 11 -31.25 31.83 -44.55
C CYS A 11 -30.30 32.97 -44.16
N PHE A 12 -29.24 32.64 -43.40
CA PHE A 12 -28.22 33.60 -42.99
C PHE A 12 -26.95 33.44 -43.83
N ARG A 13 -26.24 34.56 -44.05
CA ARG A 13 -25.00 34.62 -44.83
C ARG A 13 -23.81 34.75 -43.88
N GLU A 14 -23.04 33.68 -43.71
CA GLU A 14 -21.81 33.72 -42.92
C GLU A 14 -20.64 34.24 -43.78
N ARG A 15 -19.87 35.20 -43.27
CA ARG A 15 -18.61 35.67 -43.88
C ARG A 15 -17.45 35.06 -43.11
N TRP A 16 -16.62 34.27 -43.79
CA TRP A 16 -15.28 33.87 -43.33
C TRP A 16 -14.20 34.57 -44.16
N PRO A 17 -12.98 34.80 -43.63
CA PRO A 17 -11.93 35.48 -44.38
C PRO A 17 -11.21 34.53 -45.35
N LEU A 18 -11.30 34.89 -46.63
CA LEU A 18 -10.43 34.57 -47.78
C LEU A 18 -10.31 33.10 -48.28
N HIS A 19 -10.81 32.94 -49.51
CA HIS A 19 -10.62 31.86 -50.50
C HIS A 19 -11.30 30.49 -50.28
N HIS A 20 -12.65 30.43 -50.30
CA HIS A 20 -13.43 29.28 -50.81
C HIS A 20 -14.88 29.71 -51.20
N PRO A 21 -15.65 28.91 -51.99
CA PRO A 21 -16.96 29.32 -52.55
C PRO A 21 -18.06 29.46 -51.48
N GLN A 22 -19.02 30.37 -51.70
CA GLN A 22 -20.09 30.71 -50.75
C GLN A 22 -21.16 29.60 -50.65
N TYR A 23 -21.51 29.18 -49.43
CA TYR A 23 -22.66 28.32 -49.15
C TYR A 23 -23.67 29.03 -48.23
N TYR A 24 -24.97 28.81 -48.45
CA TYR A 24 -26.06 29.30 -47.60
C TYR A 24 -26.57 28.16 -46.70
N ARG A 25 -26.76 28.44 -45.41
CA ARG A 25 -27.41 27.52 -44.46
C ARG A 25 -28.81 28.03 -44.14
N CYS A 26 -29.83 27.24 -44.44
CA CYS A 26 -31.23 27.58 -44.23
C CYS A 26 -31.83 26.69 -43.14
N TYR A 27 -32.57 27.29 -42.22
CA TYR A 27 -33.24 26.58 -41.13
C TYR A 27 -34.76 26.64 -41.33
N TYR A 28 -35.45 25.52 -41.06
CA TYR A 28 -36.91 25.45 -41.11
C TYR A 28 -37.50 25.87 -39.75
N GLN A 29 -38.38 26.88 -39.75
CA GLN A 29 -39.14 27.27 -38.57
C GLN A 29 -40.27 26.24 -38.32
N LEU A 30 -40.27 25.61 -37.14
CA LEU A 30 -41.35 24.75 -36.69
C LEU A 30 -42.62 25.60 -36.44
N PRO A 31 -43.84 25.08 -36.74
CA PRO A 31 -45.09 25.80 -36.47
C PRO A 31 -45.22 26.15 -34.98
N ALA A 32 -45.70 27.35 -34.66
CA ALA A 32 -45.84 27.83 -33.28
C ALA A 32 -46.64 26.87 -32.39
N ASP A 33 -47.61 26.15 -32.96
CA ASP A 33 -48.44 25.16 -32.25
C ASP A 33 -47.63 23.95 -31.77
N LEU A 34 -46.60 23.53 -32.52
CA LEU A 34 -45.68 22.44 -32.16
C LEU A 34 -44.69 22.87 -31.08
N VAL A 35 -44.27 24.14 -31.10
CA VAL A 35 -43.42 24.74 -30.06
C VAL A 35 -44.22 24.88 -28.76
N MET A 36 -45.47 25.34 -28.82
CA MET A 36 -46.38 25.38 -27.68
C MET A 36 -46.65 23.98 -27.10
N LEU A 37 -46.84 22.96 -27.94
CA LEU A 37 -47.02 21.59 -27.48
C LEU A 37 -45.76 21.05 -26.80
N CYS A 38 -44.57 21.31 -27.34
CA CYS A 38 -43.30 20.96 -26.69
C CYS A 38 -43.12 21.71 -25.36
N TRP A 39 -43.49 22.99 -25.31
CA TRP A 39 -43.46 23.78 -24.07
C TRP A 39 -44.43 23.24 -23.03
N LEU A 40 -45.65 22.86 -23.41
CA LEU A 40 -46.64 22.26 -22.50
C LEU A 40 -46.20 20.87 -22.02
N ILE A 41 -45.59 20.07 -22.87
CA ILE A 41 -45.00 18.77 -22.49
C ILE A 41 -43.82 18.99 -21.53
N MET A 42 -42.92 19.92 -21.83
CA MET A 42 -41.80 20.26 -20.93
C MET A 42 -42.29 20.85 -19.61
N MET A 43 -43.35 21.67 -19.63
CA MET A 43 -43.96 22.21 -18.41
C MET A 43 -44.68 21.11 -17.62
N ALA A 44 -45.31 20.13 -18.27
CA ALA A 44 -45.92 18.98 -17.61
C ALA A 44 -44.85 18.07 -16.99
N PHE A 45 -43.71 17.83 -17.66
CA PHE A 45 -42.56 17.13 -17.07
C PHE A 45 -41.97 17.91 -15.89
N PHE A 46 -41.82 19.23 -16.03
CA PHE A 46 -41.35 20.10 -14.94
C PHE A 46 -42.34 20.15 -13.77
N LEU A 47 -43.66 20.14 -14.03
CA LEU A 47 -44.69 20.09 -12.99
C LEU A 47 -44.79 18.71 -12.35
N VAL A 48 -44.49 17.61 -13.05
CA VAL A 48 -44.37 16.27 -12.45
C VAL A 48 -43.11 16.16 -11.59
N GLU A 49 -42.00 16.77 -12.01
CA GLU A 49 -40.80 16.90 -11.18
C GLU A 49 -41.05 17.80 -9.95
N VAL A 50 -41.75 18.94 -10.13
CA VAL A 50 -42.07 19.87 -9.03
C VAL A 50 -43.16 19.31 -8.10
N ALA A 51 -44.15 18.58 -8.61
CA ALA A 51 -45.14 17.87 -7.79
C ALA A 51 -44.47 16.71 -7.02
N GLY A 52 -43.52 16.00 -7.65
CA GLY A 52 -42.64 15.05 -6.95
C GLY A 52 -41.73 15.70 -5.90
N VAL A 53 -41.42 16.99 -6.04
CA VAL A 53 -40.66 17.79 -5.06
C VAL A 53 -41.56 18.35 -3.93
N LEU A 54 -42.86 18.55 -4.17
CA LEU A 54 -43.81 19.09 -3.17
C LEU A 54 -44.57 18.01 -2.38
N GLU A 55 -44.76 16.81 -2.93
CA GLU A 55 -45.27 15.63 -2.18
C GLU A 55 -44.15 14.79 -1.54
N GLY A 56 -42.90 15.22 -1.66
CA GLY A 56 -41.72 14.46 -1.26
C GLY A 56 -40.70 15.24 -0.41
N ARG A 57 -41.11 16.23 0.39
CA ARG A 57 -40.31 16.67 1.54
C ARG A 57 -40.52 15.73 2.73
N VAL A 58 -40.17 14.46 2.53
CA VAL A 58 -39.81 13.61 3.66
C VAL A 58 -38.34 13.88 3.89
N SER A 59 -38.02 14.61 4.95
CA SER A 59 -36.70 14.59 5.55
C SER A 59 -36.41 13.14 5.95
N SER A 60 -35.70 12.38 5.10
CA SER A 60 -35.18 11.09 5.53
C SER A 60 -34.05 11.39 6.51
N GLU A 61 -34.33 11.30 7.81
CA GLU A 61 -33.32 11.47 8.86
C GLU A 61 -32.27 10.35 8.86
N GLY A 62 -32.44 9.31 8.03
CA GLY A 62 -31.50 8.18 7.89
C GLY A 62 -31.12 7.83 6.45
N CYS A 63 -30.30 6.79 6.31
CA CYS A 63 -29.77 6.32 5.04
C CYS A 63 -30.85 5.95 4.00
N LEU A 64 -30.46 5.93 2.71
CA LEU A 64 -31.38 5.59 1.63
C LEU A 64 -31.91 4.14 1.78
N PRO A 65 -33.23 3.89 1.61
CA PRO A 65 -33.80 2.55 1.73
C PRO A 65 -33.10 1.50 0.85
N ARG A 66 -32.72 1.88 -0.38
CA ARG A 66 -31.98 0.98 -1.29
C ARG A 66 -30.58 0.62 -0.79
N GLU A 67 -29.92 1.52 -0.06
CA GLU A 67 -28.61 1.26 0.53
C GLU A 67 -28.75 0.36 1.76
N LYS A 68 -29.77 0.61 2.59
CA LYS A 68 -30.15 -0.27 3.70
C LYS A 68 -30.43 -1.69 3.22
N ASP A 69 -31.28 -1.86 2.22
CA ASP A 69 -31.62 -3.17 1.63
C ASP A 69 -30.38 -3.87 1.08
N ALA A 70 -29.49 -3.11 0.42
CA ALA A 70 -28.25 -3.65 -0.12
C ALA A 70 -27.29 -4.18 0.95
N LEU A 71 -27.20 -3.48 2.09
CA LEU A 71 -26.41 -3.89 3.25
C LEU A 71 -27.02 -5.13 3.92
N LEU A 72 -28.34 -5.19 4.10
CA LEU A 72 -29.01 -6.39 4.64
C LEU A 72 -28.83 -7.61 3.73
N LEU A 73 -28.92 -7.42 2.40
CA LEU A 73 -28.61 -8.47 1.43
C LEU A 73 -27.15 -8.91 1.51
N TYR A 74 -26.22 -7.97 1.74
CA TYR A 74 -24.81 -8.29 1.92
C TYR A 74 -24.61 -9.12 3.21
N LYS A 75 -25.18 -8.68 4.33
CA LYS A 75 -25.18 -9.41 5.61
C LYS A 75 -25.71 -10.84 5.47
N ALA A 76 -26.80 -11.03 4.71
CA ALA A 76 -27.37 -12.36 4.47
C ALA A 76 -26.49 -13.27 3.59
N ALA A 77 -25.56 -12.69 2.83
CA ALA A 77 -24.70 -13.41 1.90
C ALA A 77 -23.34 -13.83 2.49
N ILE A 78 -22.98 -13.31 3.66
CA ILE A 78 -21.70 -13.61 4.33
C ILE A 78 -21.91 -14.36 5.63
N GLU A 79 -20.91 -15.11 6.05
CA GLU A 79 -20.89 -15.76 7.35
C GLU A 79 -20.31 -14.80 8.40
N ASP A 80 -21.04 -14.60 9.48
CA ASP A 80 -20.65 -13.77 10.62
C ASP A 80 -20.72 -14.59 11.92
N PRO A 81 -19.72 -15.44 12.19
CA PRO A 81 -19.75 -16.37 13.32
C PRO A 81 -19.72 -15.68 14.69
N SER A 82 -19.30 -14.42 14.74
CA SER A 82 -19.16 -13.62 15.97
C SER A 82 -20.22 -12.52 16.10
N ASP A 83 -21.24 -12.53 15.25
CA ASP A 83 -22.36 -11.58 15.26
C ASP A 83 -21.92 -10.10 15.28
N ARG A 84 -20.84 -9.80 14.54
CA ARG A 84 -20.27 -8.45 14.39
C ARG A 84 -21.24 -7.48 13.73
N LEU A 85 -22.12 -8.01 12.88
CA LEU A 85 -23.15 -7.26 12.14
C LEU A 85 -24.50 -7.28 12.87
N SER A 86 -24.55 -7.65 14.16
CA SER A 86 -25.77 -7.66 15.00
C SER A 86 -26.53 -6.33 15.01
N SER A 87 -25.83 -5.21 14.88
CA SER A 87 -26.44 -3.87 14.78
C SER A 87 -27.24 -3.64 13.50
N TRP A 88 -27.03 -4.44 12.45
CA TRP A 88 -27.71 -4.30 11.17
C TRP A 88 -29.09 -4.98 11.23
N GLN A 89 -30.14 -4.21 11.51
CA GLN A 89 -31.48 -4.73 11.76
C GLN A 89 -32.51 -4.26 10.72
N GLU A 90 -33.49 -5.12 10.44
CA GLU A 90 -34.56 -4.84 9.47
C GLU A 90 -35.66 -3.90 10.04
N ALA A 91 -35.59 -3.55 11.33
CA ALA A 91 -36.66 -2.84 12.03
C ALA A 91 -37.13 -1.57 11.30
N GLN A 92 -38.43 -1.34 11.36
CA GLN A 92 -39.07 -0.20 10.72
C GLN A 92 -38.66 1.09 11.43
N GLY A 93 -38.04 2.02 10.69
CA GLY A 93 -37.47 3.26 11.24
C GLY A 93 -35.99 3.18 11.62
N ASP A 94 -35.36 2.01 11.47
CA ASP A 94 -33.93 1.82 11.77
C ASP A 94 -33.05 2.49 10.72
N ASP A 95 -32.13 3.35 11.17
CA ASP A 95 -31.20 4.10 10.33
C ASP A 95 -29.88 3.34 10.18
N CYS A 96 -29.54 2.94 8.95
CA CYS A 96 -28.29 2.21 8.72
C CYS A 96 -27.03 3.04 8.98
N CYS A 97 -27.13 4.36 9.14
CA CYS A 97 -26.01 5.20 9.57
C CYS A 97 -25.65 5.03 11.05
N ALA A 98 -26.52 4.41 11.84
CA ALA A 98 -26.23 4.03 13.23
C ALA A 98 -25.58 2.63 13.33
N TRP A 99 -25.49 1.91 12.22
CA TRP A 99 -24.94 0.57 12.20
C TRP A 99 -23.42 0.58 12.37
N THR A 100 -22.92 -0.38 13.12
CA THR A 100 -21.47 -0.55 13.31
C THR A 100 -20.82 -0.80 11.95
N GLY A 101 -19.78 -0.02 11.64
CA GLY A 101 -19.04 -0.11 10.39
C GLY A 101 -19.67 0.64 9.21
N VAL A 102 -20.79 1.35 9.40
CA VAL A 102 -21.42 2.15 8.34
C VAL A 102 -21.31 3.63 8.69
N VAL A 103 -20.64 4.41 7.84
CA VAL A 103 -20.57 5.87 7.99
C VAL A 103 -21.27 6.53 6.82
N CYS A 104 -22.17 7.45 7.15
CA CYS A 104 -22.94 8.20 6.17
C CYS A 104 -22.53 9.66 6.10
N TYR A 105 -22.69 10.26 4.92
CA TYR A 105 -22.51 11.70 4.71
C TYR A 105 -23.79 12.33 4.15
N ASN A 106 -24.06 13.55 4.60
CA ASN A 106 -25.23 14.32 4.21
C ASN A 106 -24.82 15.61 3.47
N ARG A 107 -24.51 15.49 2.17
CA ARG A 107 -24.09 16.64 1.34
C ARG A 107 -25.21 17.31 0.56
N THR A 108 -26.23 16.56 0.15
CA THR A 108 -27.29 17.06 -0.76
C THR A 108 -28.67 17.10 -0.10
N GLY A 109 -28.73 17.09 1.24
CA GLY A 109 -29.96 16.84 1.99
C GLY A 109 -30.47 15.39 1.88
N ARG A 110 -29.62 14.47 1.41
CA ARG A 110 -29.87 13.02 1.37
C ARG A 110 -28.67 12.31 1.98
N VAL A 111 -28.91 11.60 3.07
CA VAL A 111 -27.94 10.80 3.79
C VAL A 111 -27.59 9.56 2.96
N ARG A 112 -26.30 9.37 2.67
CA ARG A 112 -25.81 8.23 1.88
C ARG A 112 -24.63 7.56 2.57
N VAL A 113 -24.50 6.25 2.41
CA VAL A 113 -23.34 5.50 2.87
C VAL A 113 -22.11 5.93 2.07
N ALA A 114 -21.07 6.39 2.76
CA ALA A 114 -19.79 6.77 2.15
C ALA A 114 -18.64 5.88 2.59
N GLU A 115 -18.68 5.32 3.80
CA GLU A 115 -17.65 4.41 4.29
C GLU A 115 -18.32 3.13 4.77
N LEU A 116 -17.76 2.00 4.33
CA LEU A 116 -18.12 0.68 4.83
C LEU A 116 -16.85 0.05 5.41
N ASN A 117 -16.74 0.07 6.73
CA ASN A 117 -15.64 -0.49 7.49
C ASN A 117 -16.07 -1.79 8.19
N LEU A 118 -15.70 -2.91 7.57
CA LEU A 118 -15.89 -4.26 8.10
C LEU A 118 -14.56 -4.88 8.55
N GLN A 119 -13.55 -4.05 8.84
CA GLN A 119 -12.31 -4.53 9.43
C GLN A 119 -12.58 -5.34 10.70
N ASN A 120 -11.89 -6.47 10.86
CA ASN A 120 -11.94 -7.23 12.10
C ASN A 120 -11.27 -6.44 13.24
N PRO A 121 -12.01 -6.07 14.30
CA PRO A 121 -11.51 -5.18 15.35
C PRO A 121 -10.39 -5.79 16.20
N ILE A 122 -10.25 -7.13 16.18
CA ILE A 122 -9.18 -7.84 16.88
C ILE A 122 -8.12 -8.41 15.92
N GLY A 123 -8.08 -7.90 14.69
CA GLY A 123 -7.08 -8.29 13.68
C GLY A 123 -5.66 -8.25 14.24
N GLY A 124 -4.90 -9.31 14.00
CA GLY A 124 -3.52 -9.45 14.50
C GLY A 124 -3.39 -9.94 15.95
N GLN A 125 -4.49 -10.12 16.69
CA GLN A 125 -4.48 -10.74 18.02
C GLN A 125 -4.58 -12.28 17.95
N LEU A 126 -4.26 -12.99 19.03
CA LEU A 126 -4.51 -14.44 19.10
C LEU A 126 -6.01 -14.74 18.89
N ASN A 127 -6.31 -15.74 18.06
CA ASN A 127 -7.67 -16.18 17.71
C ASN A 127 -8.52 -15.19 16.89
N TRP A 128 -7.91 -14.21 16.22
CA TRP A 128 -8.64 -13.26 15.36
C TRP A 128 -9.54 -13.92 14.30
N TRP A 129 -9.17 -15.11 13.82
CA TRP A 129 -9.91 -15.91 12.83
C TRP A 129 -11.31 -16.37 13.29
N GLU A 130 -11.58 -16.40 14.59
CA GLU A 130 -12.91 -16.72 15.14
C GLU A 130 -13.89 -15.54 14.94
N TYR A 131 -13.36 -14.32 14.83
CA TYR A 131 -14.09 -13.08 14.61
C TYR A 131 -14.11 -12.65 13.14
N SER A 132 -13.52 -13.42 12.25
CA SER A 132 -13.47 -13.11 10.83
C SER A 132 -14.82 -13.32 10.16
N LEU A 133 -15.25 -12.33 9.37
CA LEU A 133 -16.31 -12.53 8.39
C LEU A 133 -15.78 -13.48 7.30
N ARG A 134 -16.65 -14.35 6.77
CA ARG A 134 -16.31 -15.35 5.74
C ARG A 134 -17.33 -15.35 4.62
N GLY A 135 -17.00 -16.04 3.52
CA GLY A 135 -17.87 -16.22 2.37
C GLY A 135 -17.27 -15.66 1.08
N GLU A 136 -18.01 -15.77 -0.02
CA GLU A 136 -17.56 -15.29 -1.34
C GLU A 136 -17.61 -13.75 -1.41
N LEU A 137 -16.42 -13.17 -1.23
CA LEU A 137 -15.94 -11.83 -1.55
C LEU A 137 -16.92 -10.65 -1.44
N LEU A 138 -17.76 -10.41 -2.45
CA LEU A 138 -18.41 -9.13 -2.69
C LEU A 138 -19.74 -9.39 -3.41
N HIS A 139 -20.79 -9.61 -2.64
CA HIS A 139 -22.14 -9.79 -3.16
C HIS A 139 -22.56 -8.56 -4.01
N PRO A 140 -23.18 -8.74 -5.21
CA PRO A 140 -23.52 -7.65 -6.12
C PRO A 140 -24.39 -6.54 -5.50
N SER A 141 -25.03 -6.78 -4.36
CA SER A 141 -25.79 -5.76 -3.63
C SER A 141 -24.95 -4.54 -3.29
N LEU A 142 -23.65 -4.69 -3.01
CA LEU A 142 -22.74 -3.57 -2.71
C LEU A 142 -22.62 -2.56 -3.86
N LEU A 143 -22.94 -2.94 -5.10
CA LEU A 143 -23.01 -2.02 -6.24
C LEU A 143 -24.09 -0.94 -6.09
N SER A 144 -25.05 -1.16 -5.18
CA SER A 144 -26.08 -0.18 -4.85
C SER A 144 -25.51 1.00 -4.06
N LEU A 145 -24.38 0.81 -3.37
CA LEU A 145 -23.63 1.84 -2.64
C LEU A 145 -22.80 2.70 -3.61
N SER A 146 -23.44 3.26 -4.62
CA SER A 146 -22.81 4.03 -5.72
C SER A 146 -22.01 5.27 -5.28
N HIS A 147 -22.16 5.68 -4.02
CA HIS A 147 -21.49 6.84 -3.43
C HIS A 147 -20.34 6.45 -2.49
N LEU A 148 -20.06 5.15 -2.36
CA LEU A 148 -19.00 4.65 -1.50
C LEU A 148 -17.64 5.24 -1.88
N GLN A 149 -16.98 5.80 -0.87
CA GLN A 149 -15.65 6.42 -0.94
C GLN A 149 -14.61 5.54 -0.26
N SER A 150 -15.01 4.80 0.79
CA SER A 150 -14.12 3.87 1.47
C SER A 150 -14.74 2.50 1.65
N LEU A 151 -13.94 1.48 1.38
CA LEU A 151 -14.28 0.08 1.62
C LEU A 151 -13.10 -0.60 2.31
N ASN A 152 -13.28 -0.93 3.58
CA ASN A 152 -12.30 -1.65 4.39
C ASN A 152 -12.85 -3.02 4.79
N LEU A 153 -12.21 -4.08 4.31
CA LEU A 153 -12.53 -5.48 4.59
C LEU A 153 -11.37 -6.19 5.28
N SER A 154 -10.40 -5.45 5.81
CA SER A 154 -9.14 -6.02 6.30
C SER A 154 -9.31 -6.95 7.49
N PHE A 155 -8.35 -7.87 7.68
CA PHE A 155 -8.31 -8.84 8.78
C PHE A 155 -9.53 -9.78 8.84
N ASN A 156 -10.10 -10.13 7.69
CA ASN A 156 -11.18 -11.11 7.61
C ASN A 156 -10.68 -12.41 6.98
N ASP A 157 -11.60 -13.34 6.73
CA ASP A 157 -11.30 -14.63 6.12
C ASP A 157 -12.11 -14.79 4.83
N PHE A 158 -12.08 -13.75 3.99
CA PHE A 158 -12.69 -13.80 2.67
C PHE A 158 -11.79 -14.60 1.73
N GLU A 159 -12.37 -15.64 1.12
CA GLU A 159 -11.73 -16.48 0.13
C GLU A 159 -12.23 -16.08 -1.26
N ALA A 160 -11.32 -15.81 -2.19
CA ALA A 160 -11.65 -15.89 -3.61
C ALA A 160 -10.44 -16.37 -4.40
N THR A 161 -10.68 -17.40 -5.22
CA THR A 161 -9.67 -17.98 -6.12
C THR A 161 -9.18 -16.96 -7.16
N GLN A 162 -10.03 -16.00 -7.53
CA GLN A 162 -9.75 -14.78 -8.29
C GLN A 162 -10.71 -13.71 -7.77
N ILE A 163 -10.33 -12.43 -7.73
CA ILE A 163 -11.31 -11.34 -7.78
C ILE A 163 -12.11 -11.55 -9.10
N PRO A 164 -13.35 -12.11 -9.09
CA PRO A 164 -13.88 -12.74 -10.30
C PRO A 164 -14.15 -11.71 -11.40
N PRO A 165 -14.28 -12.12 -12.67
CA PRO A 165 -14.86 -11.28 -13.72
C PRO A 165 -16.29 -10.79 -13.41
N LEU A 166 -16.99 -11.38 -12.41
CA LEU A 166 -18.23 -10.84 -11.83
C LEU A 166 -18.00 -9.67 -10.84
N VAL A 167 -16.82 -9.58 -10.23
CA VAL A 167 -16.28 -8.32 -9.69
C VAL A 167 -15.91 -7.33 -10.81
N GLY A 168 -15.97 -7.76 -12.07
CA GLY A 168 -16.07 -6.88 -13.22
C GLY A 168 -17.32 -5.98 -13.23
N SER A 169 -18.08 -5.83 -12.14
CA SER A 169 -19.00 -4.70 -11.91
C SER A 169 -18.56 -3.72 -10.81
N LEU A 170 -17.58 -4.03 -9.95
CA LEU A 170 -17.08 -3.08 -8.94
C LEU A 170 -16.35 -1.88 -9.56
N HIS A 171 -15.92 -2.00 -10.81
CA HIS A 171 -15.47 -0.85 -11.59
C HIS A 171 -16.52 0.29 -11.62
N LYS A 172 -17.80 -0.02 -11.35
CA LYS A 172 -18.90 0.97 -11.23
C LYS A 172 -18.83 1.80 -9.96
N LEU A 173 -18.12 1.35 -8.92
CA LEU A 173 -17.84 2.14 -7.70
C LEU A 173 -16.69 3.13 -7.97
N SER A 174 -16.89 4.02 -8.94
CA SER A 174 -15.86 4.95 -9.44
C SER A 174 -15.52 6.10 -8.48
N ARG A 175 -16.18 6.16 -7.32
CA ARG A 175 -15.96 7.19 -6.28
C ARG A 175 -15.03 6.73 -5.16
N LEU A 176 -14.55 5.49 -5.19
CA LEU A 176 -13.62 4.96 -4.21
C LEU A 176 -12.33 5.79 -4.16
N LEU A 177 -11.97 6.16 -2.94
CA LEU A 177 -10.74 6.84 -2.54
C LEU A 177 -9.84 5.87 -1.78
N ILE A 178 -10.44 5.01 -0.95
CA ILE A 178 -9.74 4.10 -0.05
C ILE A 178 -10.31 2.69 -0.24
N VAL A 179 -9.42 1.76 -0.53
CA VAL A 179 -9.71 0.33 -0.59
C VAL A 179 -8.68 -0.40 0.24
N ASP A 180 -9.15 -1.09 1.28
CA ASP A 180 -8.31 -1.94 2.11
C ASP A 180 -8.87 -3.36 2.17
N PHE A 181 -8.20 -4.26 1.47
CA PHE A 181 -8.49 -5.70 1.44
C PHE A 181 -7.38 -6.51 2.10
N GLY A 182 -6.53 -5.87 2.91
CA GLY A 182 -5.38 -6.52 3.55
C GLY A 182 -5.78 -7.67 4.48
N ASP A 183 -4.84 -8.56 4.76
CA ASP A 183 -4.97 -9.62 5.78
C ASP A 183 -6.21 -10.49 5.56
N ASN A 184 -6.26 -11.11 4.38
CA ASN A 184 -7.35 -11.99 3.91
C ASN A 184 -6.75 -13.16 3.09
N LYS A 185 -7.59 -13.90 2.36
CA LYS A 185 -7.15 -15.01 1.47
C LYS A 185 -7.44 -14.73 0.00
N PHE A 186 -7.44 -13.46 -0.43
CA PHE A 186 -7.64 -13.12 -1.84
C PHE A 186 -6.51 -13.68 -2.70
N SER A 187 -6.82 -14.39 -3.79
CA SER A 187 -5.82 -14.91 -4.72
C SER A 187 -6.08 -14.52 -6.18
N GLY A 188 -5.14 -14.87 -7.05
CA GLY A 188 -5.17 -14.53 -8.48
C GLY A 188 -4.47 -13.20 -8.78
N ASN A 189 -4.60 -12.70 -10.01
CA ASN A 189 -3.94 -11.48 -10.44
C ASN A 189 -4.66 -10.24 -9.91
N ILE A 190 -3.90 -9.17 -9.62
CA ILE A 190 -4.47 -7.84 -9.40
C ILE A 190 -5.14 -7.38 -10.71
N PRO A 191 -6.46 -7.10 -10.72
CA PRO A 191 -7.16 -6.79 -11.96
C PRO A 191 -6.76 -5.43 -12.55
N SER A 192 -6.47 -5.42 -13.85
CA SER A 192 -6.01 -4.21 -14.57
C SER A 192 -7.05 -3.08 -14.61
N TRP A 193 -8.35 -3.44 -14.58
CA TRP A 193 -9.45 -2.47 -14.55
C TRP A 193 -9.43 -1.57 -13.30
N ILE A 194 -8.72 -1.94 -12.22
CA ILE A 194 -8.51 -1.06 -11.06
C ILE A 194 -7.88 0.25 -11.52
N GLY A 195 -6.81 0.15 -12.30
CA GLY A 195 -6.10 1.29 -12.88
C GLY A 195 -6.91 2.09 -13.90
N GLN A 196 -7.91 1.46 -14.53
CA GLN A 196 -8.77 2.09 -15.53
C GLN A 196 -10.01 2.76 -14.92
N SER A 197 -10.54 2.23 -13.82
CA SER A 197 -11.90 2.54 -13.36
C SER A 197 -11.94 3.37 -12.08
N TRP A 198 -11.00 3.13 -11.16
CA TRP A 198 -10.96 3.81 -9.86
C TRP A 198 -10.05 5.03 -9.90
N GLN A 199 -10.28 5.93 -10.86
CA GLN A 199 -9.39 7.08 -11.12
C GLN A 199 -9.20 8.04 -9.94
N ARG A 200 -10.06 8.00 -8.92
CA ARG A 200 -9.97 8.82 -7.71
C ARG A 200 -9.21 8.14 -6.56
N LEU A 201 -8.76 6.91 -6.75
CA LEU A 201 -8.18 6.10 -5.69
C LEU A 201 -6.89 6.75 -5.17
N ARG A 202 -6.80 6.86 -3.85
CA ARG A 202 -5.65 7.40 -3.11
C ARG A 202 -4.93 6.32 -2.34
N ILE A 203 -5.67 5.36 -1.79
CA ILE A 203 -5.12 4.30 -0.95
C ILE A 203 -5.60 2.96 -1.47
N LEU A 204 -4.66 2.09 -1.80
CA LEU A 204 -4.92 0.72 -2.19
C LEU A 204 -4.04 -0.23 -1.37
N ARG A 205 -4.68 -0.96 -0.46
CA ARG A 205 -4.02 -1.96 0.38
C ARG A 205 -4.53 -3.34 0.06
N LEU A 206 -3.61 -4.21 -0.34
CA LEU A 206 -3.83 -5.61 -0.70
C LEU A 206 -2.86 -6.52 0.07
N SER A 207 -2.22 -6.01 1.13
CA SER A 207 -1.18 -6.69 1.88
C SER A 207 -1.66 -8.01 2.50
N SER A 208 -0.74 -8.94 2.77
CA SER A 208 -1.02 -10.18 3.50
C SER A 208 -2.17 -10.98 2.86
N ASN A 209 -1.99 -11.29 1.57
CA ASN A 209 -2.94 -12.04 0.75
C ASN A 209 -2.20 -13.10 -0.09
N MET A 210 -2.90 -13.67 -1.07
CA MET A 210 -2.39 -14.70 -1.98
C MET A 210 -2.38 -14.21 -3.44
N PHE A 211 -2.34 -12.88 -3.67
CA PHE A 211 -2.27 -12.31 -5.01
C PHE A 211 -1.00 -12.75 -5.72
N ASN A 212 -1.09 -13.05 -7.02
CA ASN A 212 0.01 -13.56 -7.81
C ASN A 212 0.07 -12.94 -9.21
N GLY A 213 1.05 -13.40 -10.01
CA GLY A 213 1.27 -12.85 -11.34
C GLY A 213 1.85 -11.44 -11.31
N ASN A 214 1.86 -10.79 -12.48
CA ASN A 214 2.50 -9.50 -12.66
C ASN A 214 1.62 -8.35 -12.16
N ILE A 215 2.28 -7.30 -11.66
CA ILE A 215 1.64 -6.00 -11.44
C ILE A 215 1.39 -5.36 -12.82
N ASP A 216 0.13 -5.08 -13.15
CA ASP A 216 -0.23 -4.48 -14.44
C ASP A 216 0.15 -2.99 -14.50
N SER A 217 0.78 -2.58 -15.61
CA SER A 217 1.18 -1.20 -15.87
C SER A 217 0.03 -0.19 -15.85
N GLN A 218 -1.22 -0.62 -16.04
CA GLN A 218 -2.41 0.23 -15.98
C GLN A 218 -2.64 0.83 -14.59
N LEU A 219 -2.11 0.22 -13.52
CA LEU A 219 -2.14 0.83 -12.19
C LEU A 219 -1.45 2.20 -12.17
N GLY A 220 -0.46 2.43 -13.03
CA GLY A 220 0.20 3.73 -13.20
C GLY A 220 -0.69 4.84 -13.78
N TYR A 221 -1.94 4.55 -14.16
CA TYR A 221 -2.93 5.57 -14.53
C TYR A 221 -3.58 6.25 -13.31
N LEU A 222 -3.47 5.66 -12.12
CA LEU A 222 -4.03 6.20 -10.88
C LEU A 222 -3.17 7.34 -10.33
N ARG A 223 -3.25 8.52 -10.95
CA ARG A 223 -2.37 9.66 -10.67
C ARG A 223 -2.46 10.19 -9.24
N ASP A 224 -3.61 9.97 -8.60
CA ASP A 224 -3.90 10.46 -7.26
C ASP A 224 -3.43 9.50 -6.15
N LEU A 225 -2.89 8.32 -6.51
CA LEU A 225 -2.40 7.34 -5.54
C LEU A 225 -1.35 7.95 -4.62
N GLN A 226 -1.52 7.64 -3.35
CA GLN A 226 -0.77 8.16 -2.22
C GLN A 226 -0.18 7.00 -1.40
N ILE A 227 -0.93 5.90 -1.22
CA ILE A 227 -0.47 4.70 -0.52
C ILE A 227 -0.75 3.47 -1.38
N ILE A 228 0.30 2.72 -1.64
CA ILE A 228 0.26 1.38 -2.24
C ILE A 228 0.89 0.43 -1.23
N ASP A 229 0.13 -0.56 -0.78
CA ASP A 229 0.63 -1.62 0.09
C ASP A 229 0.21 -2.99 -0.44
N PHE A 230 1.15 -3.65 -1.12
CA PHE A 230 0.98 -5.00 -1.67
C PHE A 230 1.88 -6.02 -0.96
N ALA A 231 2.38 -5.69 0.23
CA ALA A 231 3.32 -6.54 0.96
C ALA A 231 2.76 -7.94 1.23
N ASN A 232 3.63 -8.94 1.43
CA ASN A 232 3.24 -10.30 1.82
C ASN A 232 2.23 -10.94 0.85
N ASN A 233 2.63 -11.07 -0.42
CA ASN A 233 1.86 -11.72 -1.49
C ASN A 233 2.80 -12.62 -2.33
N LYS A 234 2.33 -13.09 -3.49
CA LYS A 234 3.09 -13.90 -4.46
C LYS A 234 3.23 -13.17 -5.80
N LEU A 235 3.27 -11.84 -5.78
CA LEU A 235 3.41 -11.03 -6.98
C LEU A 235 4.78 -11.25 -7.60
N SER A 236 4.83 -11.42 -8.92
CA SER A 236 6.05 -11.70 -9.66
C SER A 236 6.25 -10.74 -10.83
N GLY A 237 7.35 -10.91 -11.57
CA GLY A 237 7.69 -10.01 -12.68
C GLY A 237 8.37 -8.74 -12.18
N THR A 238 8.03 -7.58 -12.74
CA THR A 238 8.73 -6.31 -12.56
C THR A 238 7.82 -5.26 -11.92
N ILE A 239 8.41 -4.25 -11.26
CA ILE A 239 7.68 -3.02 -10.94
C ILE A 239 7.42 -2.27 -12.26
N PRO A 240 6.18 -1.89 -12.60
CA PRO A 240 5.92 -1.16 -13.83
C PRO A 240 6.57 0.23 -13.82
N HIS A 241 7.26 0.59 -14.90
CA HIS A 241 7.81 1.95 -15.09
C HIS A 241 6.75 3.05 -14.91
N SER A 242 5.49 2.74 -15.21
CA SER A 242 4.36 3.67 -15.04
C SER A 242 4.09 4.07 -13.58
N PHE A 243 4.68 3.40 -12.59
CA PHE A 243 4.63 3.84 -11.19
C PHE A 243 5.31 5.20 -10.98
N GLY A 244 6.21 5.61 -11.88
CA GLY A 244 6.76 6.97 -11.88
C GLY A 244 5.75 8.08 -12.24
N ASN A 245 4.50 7.73 -12.60
CA ASN A 245 3.47 8.71 -13.02
C ASN A 245 2.53 9.17 -11.89
N PHE A 246 2.70 8.69 -10.65
CA PHE A 246 1.85 9.07 -9.52
C PHE A 246 2.05 10.54 -9.14
N SER A 247 1.19 11.42 -9.66
CA SER A 247 1.31 12.87 -9.55
C SER A 247 1.35 13.34 -8.09
N THR A 248 0.54 12.72 -7.22
CA THR A 248 0.55 12.99 -5.76
C THR A 248 1.92 12.69 -5.13
N MET A 249 2.63 11.67 -5.60
CA MET A 249 3.95 11.27 -5.07
C MET A 249 5.11 11.99 -5.75
N ILE A 250 4.91 12.64 -6.89
CA ILE A 250 5.93 13.49 -7.55
C ILE A 250 6.10 14.83 -6.81
N SER A 251 5.03 15.39 -6.22
CA SER A 251 5.12 16.69 -5.54
C SER A 251 5.55 16.55 -4.07
N SER A 252 6.61 17.26 -3.66
CA SER A 252 7.04 17.35 -2.26
C SER A 252 6.31 18.45 -1.48
N SER A 253 5.69 19.41 -2.17
CA SER A 253 4.80 20.37 -1.54
C SER A 253 3.48 19.69 -1.17
N VAL A 254 3.05 19.88 0.08
CA VAL A 254 1.62 19.86 0.37
C VAL A 254 1.05 20.95 -0.50
N GLU A 255 0.22 20.63 -1.50
CA GLU A 255 -0.68 21.62 -2.08
C GLU A 255 -1.68 21.98 -0.98
N LEU A 256 -1.23 22.73 0.02
CA LEU A 256 -2.10 23.59 0.79
C LEU A 256 -2.66 24.53 -0.26
N LEU A 257 -3.91 24.26 -0.63
CA LEU A 257 -4.72 25.20 -1.37
C LEU A 257 -4.48 26.56 -0.71
N PRO A 258 -4.00 27.56 -1.48
CA PRO A 258 -3.70 28.85 -0.88
C PRO A 258 -4.96 29.31 -0.16
N SER A 259 -4.80 29.61 1.13
CA SER A 259 -5.80 30.28 1.92
C SER A 259 -6.34 31.49 1.13
N PHE A 260 -7.65 31.67 1.19
CA PHE A 260 -8.51 32.67 0.54
C PHE A 260 -9.18 32.20 -0.77
N ASP A 261 -10.49 31.91 -0.63
CA ASP A 261 -11.49 31.57 -1.65
C ASP A 261 -11.24 30.32 -2.48
N VAL A 262 -11.26 29.16 -1.79
CA VAL A 262 -11.36 27.88 -2.47
C VAL A 262 -12.84 27.48 -2.64
N PRO A 263 -13.32 27.20 -3.86
CA PRO A 263 -14.68 26.68 -4.06
C PRO A 263 -14.91 25.42 -3.19
N MET A 264 -16.12 25.25 -2.68
CA MET A 264 -16.49 24.16 -1.77
C MET A 264 -16.20 22.74 -2.32
N GLU A 265 -15.99 22.61 -3.63
CA GLU A 265 -15.52 21.41 -4.32
C GLU A 265 -14.08 20.99 -3.97
N ILE A 266 -13.23 21.86 -3.43
CA ILE A 266 -11.85 21.50 -3.07
C ILE A 266 -11.67 21.29 -1.55
N LEU A 267 -12.58 21.82 -0.72
CA LEU A 267 -12.74 21.37 0.67
C LEU A 267 -13.08 19.86 0.74
N GLU A 268 -13.68 19.31 -0.33
CA GLU A 268 -13.88 17.88 -0.52
C GLU A 268 -12.59 17.04 -0.48
N VAL A 269 -11.43 17.62 -0.86
CA VAL A 269 -10.14 16.94 -0.96
C VAL A 269 -9.49 16.73 0.42
N VAL A 270 -9.69 17.68 1.33
CA VAL A 270 -9.13 17.67 2.69
C VAL A 270 -10.03 16.89 3.66
N GLU A 271 -11.36 16.96 3.49
CA GLU A 271 -12.31 16.27 4.36
C GLU A 271 -12.33 14.74 4.17
N THR A 272 -12.07 14.23 2.97
CA THR A 272 -12.35 12.81 2.64
C THR A 272 -11.33 11.79 3.17
N CYS A 273 -10.13 12.20 3.58
CA CYS A 273 -9.21 11.34 4.34
C CYS A 273 -9.19 11.70 5.84
N SER A 274 -10.10 12.57 6.29
CA SER A 274 -10.24 13.04 7.67
C SER A 274 -11.43 12.43 8.42
N GLY A 275 -12.16 11.50 7.77
CA GLY A 275 -13.12 10.61 8.42
C GLY A 275 -12.45 9.74 9.49
N SER A 276 -13.23 8.93 10.21
CA SER A 276 -12.82 8.07 11.34
C SER A 276 -11.77 6.99 11.01
N GLU A 277 -11.06 7.12 9.89
CA GLU A 277 -10.17 6.11 9.36
C GLU A 277 -8.76 6.26 9.90
N SER A 278 -8.23 5.12 10.36
CA SER A 278 -6.85 4.99 10.78
C SER A 278 -6.21 3.87 9.99
N ILE A 279 -5.05 4.13 9.40
CA ILE A 279 -4.32 3.18 8.57
C ILE A 279 -2.96 2.90 9.20
N THR A 280 -2.63 1.63 9.35
CA THR A 280 -1.40 1.19 10.02
C THR A 280 -0.35 0.72 9.01
N LEU A 281 0.77 1.41 8.89
CA LEU A 281 1.83 1.16 7.89
C LEU A 281 3.16 0.81 8.57
N VAL A 282 4.00 0.04 7.88
CA VAL A 282 5.40 -0.15 8.30
C VAL A 282 6.25 0.98 7.71
N THR A 283 6.81 1.83 8.57
CA THR A 283 7.67 2.95 8.17
C THR A 283 8.56 3.36 9.34
N LYS A 284 9.72 3.96 9.05
CA LYS A 284 10.73 4.37 10.04
C LYS A 284 11.21 3.23 10.95
N GLY A 285 11.08 1.98 10.50
CA GLY A 285 11.44 0.77 11.26
C GLY A 285 10.36 0.26 12.20
N ASP A 286 9.19 0.90 12.26
CA ASP A 286 8.10 0.57 13.16
C ASP A 286 6.76 0.44 12.43
N GLN A 287 5.77 -0.13 13.11
CA GLN A 287 4.38 -0.15 12.66
C GLN A 287 3.66 1.09 13.24
N LEU A 288 3.33 2.05 12.38
CA LEU A 288 2.73 3.34 12.75
C LEU A 288 1.30 3.47 12.25
N THR A 289 0.40 3.93 13.12
CA THR A 289 -1.01 4.19 12.78
C THR A 289 -1.22 5.67 12.47
N PHE A 290 -1.76 5.96 11.30
CA PHE A 290 -2.05 7.29 10.80
C PHE A 290 -3.54 7.52 10.71
N SER A 291 -4.04 8.55 11.39
CA SER A 291 -5.42 9.04 11.28
C SER A 291 -5.42 10.50 10.83
N SER A 292 -5.22 11.44 11.76
CA SER A 292 -5.34 12.89 11.51
C SER A 292 -4.35 13.46 10.49
N ILE A 293 -3.27 12.74 10.19
CA ILE A 293 -2.25 13.14 9.20
C ILE A 293 -2.18 12.17 8.02
N LEU A 294 -3.15 11.26 7.89
CA LEU A 294 -3.15 10.23 6.85
C LEU A 294 -2.97 10.84 5.46
N TYR A 295 -3.61 11.98 5.17
CA TYR A 295 -3.50 12.69 3.89
C TYR A 295 -2.08 13.17 3.51
N LEU A 296 -1.13 13.19 4.45
CA LEU A 296 0.27 13.57 4.20
C LEU A 296 1.16 12.37 3.84
N VAL A 297 0.75 11.15 4.21
CA VAL A 297 1.60 9.97 4.16
C VAL A 297 1.73 9.45 2.74
N LYS A 298 2.93 9.37 2.19
CA LYS A 298 3.13 8.83 0.82
C LYS A 298 4.01 7.60 0.88
N SER A 299 3.46 6.43 0.55
CA SER A 299 4.10 5.13 0.83
C SER A 299 3.92 4.14 -0.31
N ILE A 300 4.99 3.44 -0.66
CA ILE A 300 4.97 2.24 -1.50
C ILE A 300 5.62 1.11 -0.71
N ASP A 301 4.84 0.08 -0.40
CA ASP A 301 5.33 -1.18 0.17
C ASP A 301 4.99 -2.34 -0.77
N LEU A 302 6.03 -2.97 -1.32
CA LEU A 302 5.96 -4.15 -2.17
C LEU A 302 6.76 -5.33 -1.56
N SER A 303 7.05 -5.26 -0.27
CA SER A 303 7.94 -6.21 0.39
C SER A 303 7.37 -7.63 0.46
N ASN A 304 8.25 -8.61 0.64
CA ASN A 304 7.88 -10.02 0.81
C ASN A 304 6.97 -10.53 -0.31
N ASN A 305 7.51 -10.50 -1.52
CA ASN A 305 6.87 -10.95 -2.76
C ASN A 305 7.90 -11.74 -3.61
N GLU A 306 7.52 -12.08 -4.85
CA GLU A 306 8.37 -12.77 -5.82
C GLU A 306 8.83 -11.85 -6.97
N LEU A 307 8.88 -10.53 -6.74
CA LEU A 307 9.27 -9.55 -7.75
C LEU A 307 10.76 -9.71 -8.09
N THR A 308 11.11 -9.49 -9.35
CA THR A 308 12.43 -9.79 -9.91
C THR A 308 12.84 -8.72 -10.94
N TYR A 309 13.99 -8.93 -11.59
CA TYR A 309 14.67 -7.96 -12.46
C TYR A 309 15.07 -6.67 -11.75
N GLU A 310 15.28 -5.59 -12.50
CA GLU A 310 15.82 -4.33 -12.00
C GLU A 310 14.73 -3.44 -11.41
N ILE A 311 15.11 -2.62 -10.44
CA ILE A 311 14.27 -1.53 -9.93
C ILE A 311 14.24 -0.44 -11.02
N PRO A 312 13.07 0.00 -11.51
CA PRO A 312 12.98 0.98 -12.59
C PRO A 312 13.45 2.37 -12.15
N GLU A 313 14.23 3.05 -13.00
CA GLU A 313 14.74 4.41 -12.73
C GLU A 313 13.61 5.43 -12.52
N GLU A 314 12.43 5.20 -13.11
CA GLU A 314 11.25 6.06 -13.01
C GLU A 314 10.67 6.16 -11.59
N LEU A 315 10.95 5.20 -10.69
CA LEU A 315 10.57 5.34 -9.28
C LEU A 315 11.24 6.56 -8.62
N GLY A 316 12.44 6.92 -9.08
CA GLY A 316 13.14 8.11 -8.60
C GLY A 316 12.49 9.44 -9.00
N TYR A 317 11.42 9.43 -9.81
CA TYR A 317 10.61 10.62 -10.10
C TYR A 317 9.67 10.98 -8.94
N LEU A 318 9.41 10.04 -8.04
CA LEU A 318 8.50 10.21 -6.90
C LEU A 318 9.17 10.97 -5.75
N VAL A 319 9.57 12.22 -5.98
CA VAL A 319 10.39 12.99 -5.02
C VAL A 319 9.65 13.39 -3.73
N GLY A 320 8.32 13.26 -3.73
CA GLY A 320 7.45 13.42 -2.57
C GLY A 320 7.21 12.13 -1.77
N LEU A 321 7.74 10.97 -2.18
CA LEU A 321 7.54 9.71 -1.48
C LEU A 321 8.29 9.69 -0.14
N HIS A 322 7.64 9.22 0.93
CA HIS A 322 8.23 9.11 2.27
C HIS A 322 8.75 7.71 2.58
N THR A 323 8.04 6.67 2.14
CA THR A 323 8.41 5.26 2.40
C THR A 323 8.51 4.49 1.10
N LEU A 324 9.66 3.84 0.89
CA LEU A 324 9.86 2.83 -0.14
C LEU A 324 10.38 1.54 0.50
N ASN A 325 9.55 0.52 0.54
CA ASN A 325 9.92 -0.81 1.03
C ASN A 325 9.79 -1.84 -0.10
N LEU A 326 10.93 -2.35 -0.56
CA LEU A 326 11.06 -3.38 -1.61
C LEU A 326 11.76 -4.64 -1.08
N SER A 327 11.87 -4.77 0.25
CA SER A 327 12.61 -5.85 0.90
C SER A 327 12.02 -7.23 0.61
N ARG A 328 12.82 -8.29 0.79
CA ARG A 328 12.39 -9.68 0.66
C ARG A 328 11.74 -9.96 -0.70
N ASN A 329 12.49 -9.67 -1.76
CA ASN A 329 12.13 -9.96 -3.14
C ASN A 329 13.35 -10.58 -3.85
N TYR A 330 13.30 -10.70 -5.17
CA TYR A 330 14.38 -11.22 -6.01
C TYR A 330 14.96 -10.14 -6.94
N PHE A 331 14.92 -8.86 -6.57
CA PHE A 331 15.45 -7.78 -7.40
C PHE A 331 16.95 -7.95 -7.67
N LYS A 332 17.38 -7.64 -8.90
CA LYS A 332 18.76 -7.75 -9.41
C LYS A 332 19.22 -6.42 -10.01
N GLY A 333 20.46 -6.38 -10.47
CA GLY A 333 21.05 -5.16 -11.05
C GLY A 333 21.52 -4.19 -9.96
N LYS A 334 21.68 -2.92 -10.31
CA LYS A 334 22.13 -1.87 -9.39
C LYS A 334 20.96 -1.19 -8.68
N ILE A 335 21.23 -0.54 -7.55
CA ILE A 335 20.32 0.47 -7.00
C ILE A 335 20.31 1.66 -7.98
N PRO A 336 19.15 2.08 -8.53
CA PRO A 336 19.06 3.22 -9.43
C PRO A 336 19.58 4.51 -8.79
N ASP A 337 20.38 5.28 -9.55
CA ASP A 337 20.91 6.56 -9.06
C ASP A 337 19.78 7.57 -8.84
N SER A 338 18.66 7.42 -9.56
CA SER A 338 17.47 8.24 -9.42
C SER A 338 16.84 8.21 -8.02
N ILE A 339 17.01 7.14 -7.24
CA ILE A 339 16.53 7.06 -5.85
C ILE A 339 17.15 8.17 -4.99
N SER A 340 18.39 8.59 -5.31
CA SER A 340 19.06 9.70 -4.63
C SER A 340 18.37 11.06 -4.81
N LYS A 341 17.40 11.17 -5.73
CA LYS A 341 16.61 12.40 -5.97
C LYS A 341 15.36 12.46 -5.13
N MET A 342 14.99 11.39 -4.43
CA MET A 342 13.75 11.29 -3.66
C MET A 342 13.87 12.06 -2.34
N SER A 343 13.88 13.40 -2.40
CA SER A 343 14.27 14.27 -1.29
C SER A 343 13.40 14.15 -0.03
N SER A 344 12.17 13.66 -0.16
CA SER A 344 11.24 13.47 0.96
C SER A 344 11.32 12.07 1.59
N LEU A 345 12.20 11.20 1.08
CA LEU A 345 12.29 9.81 1.49
C LEU A 345 12.83 9.70 2.93
N GLU A 346 12.01 9.14 3.81
CA GLU A 346 12.30 8.92 5.23
C GLU A 346 12.70 7.46 5.51
N THR A 347 12.18 6.53 4.71
CA THR A 347 12.41 5.08 4.84
C THR A 347 12.78 4.47 3.49
N LEU A 348 13.92 3.79 3.44
CA LEU A 348 14.35 2.97 2.31
C LEU A 348 14.75 1.58 2.79
N ASP A 349 13.94 0.57 2.50
CA ASP A 349 14.29 -0.83 2.77
C ASP A 349 14.36 -1.63 1.46
N LEU A 350 15.57 -2.04 1.11
CA LEU A 350 15.90 -2.88 -0.04
C LEU A 350 16.47 -4.24 0.39
N SER A 351 16.37 -4.58 1.68
CA SER A 351 17.04 -5.75 2.25
C SER A 351 16.49 -7.07 1.70
N PHE A 352 17.26 -8.15 1.80
CA PHE A 352 16.87 -9.48 1.30
C PHE A 352 16.47 -9.45 -0.17
N ASN A 353 17.40 -9.03 -1.02
CA ASN A 353 17.29 -9.03 -2.47
C ASN A 353 18.60 -9.56 -3.09
N ASN A 354 18.72 -9.48 -4.41
CA ASN A 354 19.92 -9.88 -5.14
C ASN A 354 20.55 -8.69 -5.90
N LEU A 355 20.45 -7.49 -5.32
CA LEU A 355 21.01 -6.25 -5.85
C LEU A 355 22.54 -6.29 -5.79
N SER A 356 23.19 -5.60 -6.71
CA SER A 356 24.63 -5.63 -6.91
C SER A 356 25.19 -4.26 -7.31
N GLY A 357 26.51 -4.15 -7.48
CA GLY A 357 27.15 -2.86 -7.77
C GLY A 357 27.33 -2.02 -6.51
N VAL A 358 27.49 -0.71 -6.66
CA VAL A 358 27.79 0.20 -5.54
C VAL A 358 26.53 0.85 -4.99
N ILE A 359 26.58 1.21 -3.70
CA ILE A 359 25.56 2.09 -3.10
C ILE A 359 25.73 3.50 -3.72
N PRO A 360 24.69 4.09 -4.35
CA PRO A 360 24.78 5.41 -4.96
C PRO A 360 25.24 6.47 -3.95
N GLN A 361 26.29 7.22 -4.29
CA GLN A 361 26.83 8.27 -3.41
C GLN A 361 25.81 9.36 -3.09
N GLY A 362 24.86 9.59 -4.00
CA GLY A 362 23.76 10.53 -3.83
C GLY A 362 22.81 10.19 -2.68
N LEU A 363 22.77 8.95 -2.18
CA LEU A 363 21.95 8.61 -1.00
C LEU A 363 22.35 9.42 0.24
N SER A 364 23.61 9.87 0.32
CA SER A 364 24.06 10.80 1.36
C SER A 364 23.33 12.14 1.36
N GLN A 365 22.65 12.52 0.28
CA GLN A 365 21.93 13.79 0.14
C GLN A 365 20.48 13.71 0.61
N LEU A 366 19.98 12.52 0.97
CA LEU A 366 18.61 12.33 1.45
C LEU A 366 18.51 12.77 2.92
N ASN A 367 18.25 14.06 3.13
CA ASN A 367 18.26 14.67 4.47
C ASN A 367 17.09 14.24 5.38
N ALA A 368 16.01 13.69 4.81
CA ALA A 368 14.87 13.17 5.55
C ALA A 368 15.03 11.69 5.94
N LEU A 369 16.02 10.99 5.38
CA LEU A 369 16.20 9.55 5.56
C LEU A 369 16.54 9.25 7.02
N SER A 370 15.68 8.47 7.67
CA SER A 370 15.77 8.11 9.09
C SER A 370 15.83 6.60 9.31
N HIS A 371 15.42 5.83 8.31
CA HIS A 371 15.51 4.38 8.31
C HIS A 371 16.05 3.89 6.96
N LEU A 372 17.16 3.16 7.00
CA LEU A 372 17.79 2.55 5.83
C LEU A 372 18.08 1.09 6.13
N ASN A 373 17.72 0.19 5.22
CA ASN A 373 18.16 -1.19 5.28
C ASN A 373 18.48 -1.72 3.88
N LEU A 374 19.74 -2.07 3.66
CA LEU A 374 20.29 -2.61 2.41
C LEU A 374 20.87 -4.02 2.60
N SER A 375 20.66 -4.63 3.77
CA SER A 375 21.27 -5.89 4.15
C SER A 375 20.79 -7.06 3.28
N TYR A 376 21.51 -8.17 3.26
CA TYR A 376 21.17 -9.37 2.48
C TYR A 376 20.98 -9.05 0.99
N ASN A 377 21.99 -8.41 0.39
CA ASN A 377 22.15 -8.18 -1.04
C ASN A 377 23.54 -8.65 -1.50
N ASN A 378 23.95 -8.32 -2.73
CA ASN A 378 25.29 -8.56 -3.29
C ASN A 378 25.97 -7.24 -3.72
N LEU A 379 25.71 -6.17 -2.96
CA LEU A 379 26.29 -4.85 -3.17
C LEU A 379 27.82 -4.88 -2.89
N SER A 380 28.55 -3.85 -3.29
CA SER A 380 30.01 -3.74 -3.18
C SER A 380 30.46 -2.28 -3.09
N GLY A 381 31.77 -2.05 -2.93
CA GLY A 381 32.33 -0.69 -2.87
C GLY A 381 32.27 -0.08 -1.47
N ASN A 382 32.31 1.26 -1.40
CA ASN A 382 32.34 2.00 -0.13
C ASN A 382 30.94 2.48 0.26
N ILE A 383 30.63 2.41 1.55
CA ILE A 383 29.42 3.03 2.11
C ILE A 383 29.55 4.56 1.96
N PRO A 384 28.61 5.25 1.29
CA PRO A 384 28.59 6.70 1.23
C PRO A 384 28.51 7.27 2.65
N SER A 385 29.23 8.36 2.91
CA SER A 385 29.20 9.04 4.20
C SER A 385 28.79 10.50 3.99
N GLY A 386 27.99 11.03 4.92
CA GLY A 386 27.48 12.41 4.87
C GLY A 386 26.04 12.51 5.36
N ASN A 387 25.69 13.66 5.93
CA ASN A 387 24.35 13.99 6.44
C ASN A 387 23.74 12.85 7.29
N GLN A 388 22.53 12.39 6.98
CA GLN A 388 21.82 11.35 7.72
C GLN A 388 22.51 9.98 7.67
N LEU A 389 23.32 9.67 6.65
CA LEU A 389 24.02 8.37 6.63
C LEU A 389 25.09 8.26 7.73
N GLN A 390 25.53 9.38 8.32
CA GLN A 390 26.43 9.34 9.48
C GLN A 390 25.72 9.01 10.78
N THR A 391 24.40 9.22 10.86
CA THR A 391 23.59 8.86 12.03
C THR A 391 23.07 7.42 11.96
N LEU A 392 23.13 6.80 10.78
CA LEU A 392 22.78 5.40 10.53
C LEU A 392 24.07 4.55 10.55
N ASP A 393 24.73 4.53 11.72
CA ASP A 393 26.03 3.87 11.90
C ASP A 393 25.95 2.37 12.20
N ASP A 394 24.74 1.83 12.36
CA ASP A 394 24.52 0.40 12.49
C ASP A 394 24.91 -0.32 11.20
N VAL A 395 26.05 -0.99 11.24
CA VAL A 395 26.62 -1.74 10.12
C VAL A 395 25.70 -2.90 9.68
N SER A 396 24.79 -3.36 10.56
CA SER A 396 23.84 -4.42 10.26
C SER A 396 22.98 -4.13 9.03
N ILE A 397 22.66 -2.85 8.80
CA ILE A 397 21.85 -2.38 7.67
C ILE A 397 22.54 -2.54 6.32
N TYR A 398 23.83 -2.90 6.29
CA TYR A 398 24.62 -3.11 5.05
C TYR A 398 25.14 -4.54 4.90
N ILE A 399 24.84 -5.44 5.84
CA ILE A 399 25.39 -6.81 5.88
C ILE A 399 25.04 -7.59 4.59
N ALA A 400 25.97 -8.42 4.11
CA ALA A 400 25.96 -9.14 2.81
C ALA A 400 26.24 -8.32 1.54
N GLY A 401 26.24 -6.97 1.60
CA GLY A 401 26.41 -6.13 0.40
C GLY A 401 27.55 -5.12 0.42
N VAL A 402 28.58 -5.22 1.27
CA VAL A 402 29.69 -4.25 1.21
C VAL A 402 30.99 -4.90 1.69
N GLU A 403 31.92 -5.18 0.77
CA GLU A 403 33.28 -5.67 1.08
C GLU A 403 34.24 -4.55 1.59
N GLY A 404 33.82 -3.29 1.59
CA GLY A 404 34.71 -2.12 1.70
C GLY A 404 35.13 -1.64 3.09
N ARG A 405 35.14 -2.46 4.15
CA ARG A 405 35.66 -1.99 5.45
C ARG A 405 36.43 -3.05 6.24
N VAL A 406 37.47 -3.62 5.64
CA VAL A 406 38.44 -4.42 6.40
C VAL A 406 39.85 -4.24 5.84
N SER A 407 40.65 -3.44 6.52
CA SER A 407 42.11 -3.49 6.43
C SER A 407 42.60 -4.82 7.03
N SER A 408 43.50 -5.46 6.29
CA SER A 408 44.16 -6.75 6.52
C SER A 408 44.82 -6.96 7.89
N GLU A 409 44.87 -8.25 8.28
CA GLU A 409 45.44 -8.90 9.48
C GLU A 409 44.45 -9.10 10.65
N GLY A 410 43.79 -10.26 10.65
CA GLY A 410 43.01 -10.80 11.76
C GLY A 410 41.57 -11.19 11.41
N CYS A 411 40.88 -11.81 12.37
CA CYS A 411 39.44 -12.09 12.29
C CYS A 411 38.63 -10.80 12.10
N LEU A 412 37.56 -10.85 11.31
CA LEU A 412 36.72 -9.68 11.08
C LEU A 412 36.15 -9.16 12.41
N GLN A 413 36.17 -7.84 12.60
CA GLN A 413 35.55 -7.18 13.76
C GLN A 413 34.11 -7.69 14.00
N ARG A 414 33.36 -7.91 12.90
CA ARG A 414 31.99 -8.42 12.92
C ARG A 414 31.87 -9.87 13.41
N GLU A 415 32.77 -10.75 12.98
CA GLU A 415 32.80 -12.16 13.44
C GLU A 415 33.18 -12.22 14.91
N ARG A 416 34.15 -11.39 15.32
CA ARG A 416 34.55 -11.25 16.72
C ARG A 416 33.40 -10.80 17.61
N ASP A 417 32.66 -9.76 17.22
CA ASP A 417 31.58 -9.21 18.02
C ASP A 417 30.38 -10.18 18.09
N ALA A 418 30.07 -10.89 16.99
CA ALA A 418 29.05 -11.94 16.95
C ALA A 418 29.34 -13.10 17.91
N LEU A 419 30.59 -13.55 17.96
CA LEU A 419 31.05 -14.61 18.85
C LEU A 419 31.09 -14.14 20.32
N LEU A 420 31.42 -12.87 20.61
CA LEU A 420 31.35 -12.32 21.96
C LEU A 420 29.91 -12.16 22.46
N LEU A 421 28.99 -11.77 21.58
CA LEU A 421 27.55 -11.75 21.86
C LEU A 421 27.03 -13.16 22.16
N TYR A 422 27.42 -14.15 21.34
CA TYR A 422 27.11 -15.55 21.60
C TYR A 422 27.64 -16.01 22.97
N LYS A 423 28.90 -15.70 23.28
CA LYS A 423 29.51 -16.00 24.58
C LYS A 423 28.74 -15.37 25.74
N ALA A 424 28.24 -14.15 25.60
CA ALA A 424 27.45 -13.48 26.63
C ALA A 424 26.06 -14.13 26.83
N ALA A 425 25.51 -14.76 25.78
CA ALA A 425 24.19 -15.39 25.79
C ALA A 425 24.17 -16.81 26.35
N ILE A 426 25.34 -17.47 26.51
CA ILE A 426 25.44 -18.84 27.01
C ILE A 426 26.12 -18.91 28.38
N LYS A 427 25.68 -19.86 29.22
CA LYS A 427 26.40 -20.19 30.46
C LYS A 427 27.49 -21.22 30.13
N ASP A 428 28.76 -20.85 30.32
CA ASP A 428 29.94 -21.71 30.15
C ASP A 428 30.61 -22.02 31.51
N PRO A 429 30.10 -23.00 32.27
CA PRO A 429 30.67 -23.39 33.57
C PRO A 429 32.05 -24.06 33.44
N SER A 430 32.40 -24.55 32.24
CA SER A 430 33.69 -25.20 31.97
C SER A 430 34.85 -24.22 31.75
N GLY A 431 34.54 -22.94 31.48
CA GLY A 431 35.53 -21.91 31.18
C GLY A 431 36.21 -22.08 29.81
N ARG A 432 35.62 -22.86 28.90
CA ARG A 432 36.16 -23.16 27.58
C ARG A 432 36.28 -21.92 26.69
N LEU A 433 35.32 -21.00 26.78
CA LEU A 433 35.32 -19.75 26.02
C LEU A 433 36.18 -18.66 26.69
N SER A 434 36.98 -18.98 27.71
CA SER A 434 37.79 -18.02 28.47
C SER A 434 38.84 -17.28 27.64
N SER A 435 39.28 -17.87 26.52
CA SER A 435 40.20 -17.24 25.57
C SER A 435 39.52 -16.16 24.70
N TRP A 436 38.19 -16.16 24.60
CA TRP A 436 37.43 -15.22 23.77
C TRP A 436 37.36 -13.85 24.45
N ARG A 437 38.27 -12.95 24.10
CA ARG A 437 38.42 -11.63 24.73
C ARG A 437 38.40 -10.54 23.68
N ALA A 438 37.69 -9.44 23.95
CA ALA A 438 37.49 -8.34 23.02
C ALA A 438 38.79 -7.69 22.50
N GLN A 439 39.87 -7.76 23.28
CA GLN A 439 41.17 -7.18 22.93
C GLN A 439 42.11 -8.15 22.19
N VAL A 440 41.67 -9.39 21.96
CA VAL A 440 42.46 -10.45 21.32
C VAL A 440 41.83 -10.77 19.97
N ASP A 441 42.65 -10.97 18.95
CA ASP A 441 42.20 -11.45 17.64
C ASP A 441 41.42 -12.76 17.78
N CYS A 442 40.24 -12.84 17.17
CA CYS A 442 39.39 -14.01 17.30
C CYS A 442 40.02 -15.28 16.69
N CYS A 443 40.94 -15.14 15.74
CA CYS A 443 41.71 -16.28 15.21
C CYS A 443 42.72 -16.87 16.20
N ALA A 444 43.00 -16.19 17.31
CA ALA A 444 43.83 -16.71 18.40
C ALA A 444 42.99 -17.35 19.51
N TRP A 445 41.66 -17.38 19.37
CA TRP A 445 40.78 -17.99 20.34
C TRP A 445 40.78 -19.51 20.24
N THR A 446 40.59 -20.17 21.37
CA THR A 446 40.43 -21.63 21.43
C THR A 446 39.14 -22.02 20.70
N ASP A 447 39.21 -23.10 19.91
CA ASP A 447 38.11 -23.65 19.12
C ASP A 447 37.58 -22.74 17.98
N VAL A 448 38.34 -21.70 17.60
CA VAL A 448 38.09 -20.85 16.42
C VAL A 448 39.22 -21.07 15.40
N VAL A 449 38.91 -21.64 14.24
CA VAL A 449 39.90 -21.94 13.19
C VAL A 449 39.77 -20.93 12.05
N CYS A 450 40.87 -20.38 11.54
CA CYS A 450 40.87 -19.40 10.44
C CYS A 450 41.54 -19.91 9.15
N HIS A 451 40.91 -19.77 7.97
CA HIS A 451 41.48 -20.18 6.67
C HIS A 451 42.17 -19.04 5.90
N ASN A 452 43.27 -19.34 5.18
CA ASN A 452 44.22 -18.35 4.64
C ASN A 452 44.37 -18.31 3.10
N THR A 453 43.52 -18.97 2.31
CA THR A 453 43.74 -19.17 0.85
C THR A 453 43.00 -18.20 -0.09
N THR A 454 42.12 -17.33 0.41
CA THR A 454 41.36 -16.36 -0.42
C THR A 454 41.71 -14.89 -0.15
N GLY A 455 42.71 -14.63 0.72
CA GLY A 455 42.97 -13.26 1.21
C GLY A 455 41.88 -12.70 2.14
N ILE A 456 40.97 -13.57 2.60
CA ILE A 456 39.88 -13.29 3.53
C ILE A 456 40.03 -14.29 4.67
N VAL A 457 40.08 -13.81 5.91
CA VAL A 457 40.15 -14.63 7.11
C VAL A 457 38.72 -15.08 7.44
N ARG A 458 38.47 -16.40 7.45
CA ARG A 458 37.14 -16.99 7.69
C ARG A 458 37.18 -17.86 8.94
N VAL A 459 36.26 -17.69 9.88
CA VAL A 459 36.04 -18.67 10.96
C VAL A 459 35.49 -19.96 10.32
N ALA A 460 36.35 -20.96 10.16
CA ALA A 460 36.14 -22.16 9.35
C ALA A 460 35.47 -23.32 10.08
N GLU A 461 35.55 -23.34 11.42
CA GLU A 461 34.93 -24.36 12.25
C GLU A 461 34.77 -23.79 13.67
N LEU A 462 33.60 -24.02 14.27
CA LEU A 462 33.34 -23.75 15.68
C LEU A 462 33.00 -25.07 16.38
N ASN A 463 33.98 -25.67 17.04
CA ASN A 463 33.82 -26.96 17.70
C ASN A 463 33.40 -26.77 19.17
N LEU A 464 32.09 -26.84 19.43
CA LEU A 464 31.50 -26.76 20.77
C LEU A 464 31.18 -28.14 21.38
N GLN A 465 31.74 -29.23 20.85
CA GLN A 465 31.44 -30.58 21.33
C GLN A 465 31.85 -30.76 22.80
N ASN A 466 30.96 -31.26 23.66
CA ASN A 466 31.28 -31.49 25.07
C ASN A 466 32.49 -32.45 25.20
N PRO A 467 33.65 -32.00 25.76
CA PRO A 467 34.87 -32.81 25.80
C PRO A 467 34.75 -34.01 26.75
N ASN A 468 33.81 -33.97 27.70
CA ASN A 468 33.55 -35.06 28.64
C ASN A 468 32.43 -36.00 28.18
N ALA A 469 31.99 -35.93 26.91
CA ALA A 469 30.89 -36.74 26.37
C ALA A 469 31.04 -38.27 26.58
N ASN A 470 32.25 -38.75 26.87
CA ASN A 470 32.57 -40.17 27.05
C ASN A 470 32.82 -40.57 28.51
N GLN A 471 32.54 -39.71 29.49
CA GLN A 471 32.64 -40.02 30.94
C GLN A 471 31.25 -39.90 31.57
N ASP A 472 30.68 -41.02 32.00
CA ASP A 472 29.25 -41.20 32.29
C ASP A 472 28.71 -40.48 33.54
N ASP A 473 29.56 -39.91 34.40
CA ASP A 473 29.11 -39.30 35.66
C ASP A 473 29.25 -37.77 35.61
N ASN A 474 28.11 -37.06 35.44
CA ASN A 474 27.91 -35.60 35.52
C ASN A 474 28.09 -34.74 34.25
N LEU A 475 27.77 -35.29 33.06
CA LEU A 475 27.76 -34.59 31.76
C LEU A 475 27.08 -33.20 31.74
N TRP A 476 26.08 -32.99 32.58
CA TRP A 476 25.25 -31.78 32.62
C TRP A 476 25.89 -30.63 33.42
N GLU A 477 26.85 -30.89 34.31
CA GLU A 477 27.51 -29.85 35.11
C GLU A 477 28.54 -29.06 34.29
N THR A 478 29.17 -29.71 33.30
CA THR A 478 30.20 -29.10 32.44
C THR A 478 29.69 -28.66 31.07
N ALA A 479 28.42 -28.95 30.73
CA ALA A 479 27.83 -28.58 29.45
C ALA A 479 27.44 -27.10 29.40
N SER A 480 27.78 -26.43 28.29
CA SER A 480 27.27 -25.08 28.00
C SER A 480 25.76 -25.11 27.81
N ARG A 481 25.03 -24.14 28.38
CA ARG A 481 23.56 -24.06 28.32
C ARG A 481 23.10 -22.71 27.79
N GLY A 482 22.20 -22.70 26.80
CA GLY A 482 21.63 -21.50 26.17
C GLY A 482 20.93 -21.84 24.85
N GLU A 483 20.40 -20.84 24.14
CA GLU A 483 19.85 -21.03 22.80
C GLU A 483 20.99 -21.33 21.81
N LEU A 484 20.95 -22.54 21.22
CA LEU A 484 22.00 -23.06 20.32
C LEU A 484 22.19 -22.24 19.03
N LEU A 485 21.19 -21.45 18.65
CA LEU A 485 21.14 -20.66 17.41
C LEU A 485 20.83 -19.20 17.74
N HIS A 486 21.58 -18.62 18.68
CA HIS A 486 21.46 -17.21 18.98
C HIS A 486 21.61 -16.38 17.69
N PRO A 487 20.72 -15.43 17.38
CA PRO A 487 20.70 -14.71 16.10
C PRO A 487 22.02 -14.03 15.73
N SER A 488 22.86 -13.72 16.71
CA SER A 488 24.20 -13.17 16.47
C SER A 488 25.07 -14.09 15.61
N LEU A 489 24.90 -15.41 15.67
CA LEU A 489 25.66 -16.37 14.85
C LEU A 489 25.31 -16.29 13.35
N LEU A 490 24.16 -15.70 12.97
CA LEU A 490 23.83 -15.42 11.56
C LEU A 490 24.78 -14.40 10.91
N SER A 491 25.57 -13.70 11.73
CA SER A 491 26.62 -12.79 11.26
C SER A 491 27.91 -13.52 10.85
N LEU A 492 28.02 -14.83 11.11
CA LEU A 492 29.14 -15.67 10.70
C LEU A 492 28.85 -16.29 9.33
N THR A 493 29.19 -15.58 8.26
CA THR A 493 28.75 -15.89 6.89
C THR A 493 29.40 -17.13 6.26
N HIS A 494 30.30 -17.81 6.97
CA HIS A 494 31.06 -18.96 6.47
C HIS A 494 31.18 -20.13 7.49
N LEU A 495 30.46 -20.05 8.62
CA LEU A 495 30.46 -21.06 9.69
C LEU A 495 29.75 -22.36 9.29
#